data_AF-A0A1I4KPB2-F1
#
_entry.id   AF-A0A1I4KPB2-F1
#
_cell.length_a   1.000
_cell.length_b   1.000
_cell.length_c   1.000
_cell.angle_alpha   90.00
_cell.angle_beta   90.00
_cell.angle_gamma   90.00
#
_symmetry.space_group_name_H-M   'P 1'
#
loop_
_entity.id
_entity.type
_entity.pdbx_description
1 polymer ?
#
loop_
_entity_poly.entity_id
_entity_poly.type
_entity_poly.pdbx_seq_one_letter_code
_entity_poly.pdbx_strand_id
1 'polypeptide(L)'
;MLWGIKVIHPRIRSEDISVVLLAYGADFNWNEQMREAAQLLMNRYQIEFVFSMADQSTIERAIRKLERRGAKAAIIVRIFVMEKSFRREIERMVGLDIENKAQKTSVHEVHGGQGFVQHGIVKKHLYPHPHPFTHPNNRRNRSTSAIRSFPA
;
A
#
# COMPACT_ATOMS: atom_id res chain seq x y z
N MET A 1 3.64 9.52 -16.48
CA MET A 1 3.53 8.14 -16.98
C MET A 1 2.92 7.29 -15.89
N LEU A 2 1.79 6.62 -16.13
CA LEU A 2 1.25 5.63 -15.19
C LEU A 2 2.02 4.31 -15.38
N TRP A 3 2.38 3.66 -14.28
CA TRP A 3 2.89 2.29 -14.32
C TRP A 3 1.74 1.32 -14.56
N GLY A 4 1.65 0.79 -15.77
CA GLY A 4 0.82 -0.40 -16.04
C GLY A 4 1.54 -1.63 -15.48
N ILE A 5 0.95 -2.29 -14.50
CA ILE A 5 1.53 -3.48 -13.86
C ILE A 5 1.51 -4.65 -14.86
N LYS A 6 2.61 -4.81 -15.61
CA LYS A 6 2.88 -6.01 -16.40
C LYS A 6 3.50 -7.05 -15.48
N VAL A 7 2.67 -7.82 -14.76
CA VAL A 7 3.14 -9.04 -14.05
C VAL A 7 3.49 -10.12 -15.08
N ILE A 8 4.62 -9.93 -15.76
CA ILE A 8 5.39 -11.07 -16.25
C ILE A 8 5.74 -11.86 -15.00
N HIS A 9 5.50 -13.17 -14.99
CA HIS A 9 6.00 -14.05 -13.94
C HIS A 9 7.35 -14.63 -14.41
N PRO A 10 8.50 -13.91 -14.25
CA PRO A 10 9.77 -14.59 -14.36
C PRO A 10 9.81 -15.67 -13.28
N ARG A 11 10.54 -16.75 -13.55
CA ARG A 11 10.86 -17.72 -12.50
C ARG A 11 11.77 -17.04 -11.49
N ILE A 12 11.18 -16.43 -10.44
CA ILE A 12 11.93 -15.78 -9.37
C ILE A 12 12.75 -16.86 -8.67
N ARG A 13 14.07 -16.76 -8.78
CA ARG A 13 15.02 -17.61 -8.07
C ARG A 13 15.43 -16.93 -6.76
N SER A 14 16.01 -17.68 -5.82
CA SER A 14 16.48 -17.10 -4.55
C SER A 14 17.52 -15.99 -4.75
N GLU A 15 18.29 -16.04 -5.84
CA GLU A 15 19.28 -15.00 -6.18
C GLU A 15 18.65 -13.72 -6.74
N ASP A 16 17.40 -13.78 -7.21
CA ASP A 16 16.63 -12.64 -7.72
C ASP A 16 15.96 -11.84 -6.58
N ILE A 17 15.98 -12.37 -5.36
CA ILE A 17 15.32 -11.82 -4.18
C ILE A 17 16.30 -10.94 -3.39
N SER A 18 15.88 -9.70 -3.18
CA SER A 18 16.57 -8.73 -2.33
C SER A 18 15.76 -8.41 -1.08
N VAL A 19 16.39 -7.76 -0.10
CA VAL A 19 15.75 -7.36 1.16
C VAL A 19 15.91 -5.86 1.38
N VAL A 20 14.82 -5.18 1.70
CA VAL A 20 14.85 -3.84 2.27
C VAL A 20 14.59 -3.97 3.77
N LEU A 21 15.60 -3.70 4.58
CA LEU A 21 15.47 -3.69 6.03
C LEU A 21 15.10 -2.27 6.47
N LEU A 22 13.82 -2.07 6.76
CA LEU A 22 13.24 -0.79 7.14
C LEU A 22 13.06 -0.73 8.65
N ALA A 23 13.81 0.16 9.31
CA ALA A 23 13.73 0.39 10.75
C ALA A 23 13.51 1.87 11.04
N TYR A 24 13.00 2.17 12.24
CA TYR A 24 13.10 3.53 12.76
C TYR A 24 14.56 3.95 12.84
N GLY A 25 14.91 5.07 12.21
CA GLY A 25 16.24 5.66 12.35
C GLY A 25 16.36 6.35 13.69
N ALA A 26 17.30 5.89 14.51
CA ALA A 26 17.69 6.51 15.77
C ALA A 26 19.17 6.93 15.70
N ASP A 27 19.87 6.90 16.83
CA ASP A 27 21.31 7.19 16.88
C ASP A 27 22.17 6.18 16.08
N PHE A 28 23.45 6.50 15.97
CA PHE A 28 24.43 5.69 15.23
C PHE A 28 24.55 4.25 15.77
N ASN A 29 24.53 4.07 17.10
CA ASN A 29 24.72 2.78 17.75
C ASN A 29 23.53 1.84 17.46
N TRP A 30 22.30 2.34 17.50
CA TRP A 30 21.12 1.60 17.06
C TRP A 30 21.21 1.16 15.59
N ASN A 31 21.57 2.09 14.70
CA ASN A 31 21.64 1.82 13.26
C ASN A 31 22.74 0.77 12.93
N GLU A 32 23.82 0.73 13.72
CA GLU A 32 24.89 -0.25 13.54
C GLU A 32 24.54 -1.62 14.13
N GLN A 33 23.88 -1.70 15.29
CA GLN A 33 23.34 -2.95 15.82
C GLN A 33 22.37 -3.63 14.84
N MET A 34 21.57 -2.84 14.10
CA MET A 34 20.73 -3.38 13.02
C MET A 34 21.52 -3.94 11.83
N ARG A 35 22.72 -3.40 11.53
CA ARG A 35 23.63 -3.98 10.54
C ARG A 35 24.29 -5.25 11.04
N GLU A 36 24.79 -5.24 12.27
CA GLU A 36 25.40 -6.41 12.93
C GLU A 36 24.44 -7.60 12.96
N ALA A 37 23.20 -7.38 13.43
CA ALA A 37 22.16 -8.40 13.45
C ALA A 37 21.82 -8.97 12.05
N ALA A 38 22.05 -8.20 10.98
CA ALA A 38 21.79 -8.60 9.60
C ALA A 38 22.99 -9.27 8.90
N GLN A 39 24.20 -9.30 9.48
CA GLN A 39 25.41 -9.81 8.81
C GLN A 39 25.24 -11.23 8.22
N LEU A 40 24.62 -12.15 8.98
CA LEU A 40 24.36 -13.53 8.53
C LEU A 40 23.35 -13.63 7.36
N LEU A 41 22.55 -12.60 7.14
CA LEU A 41 21.63 -12.49 6.01
C LEU A 41 22.29 -11.83 4.80
N MET A 42 23.23 -10.89 5.00
CA MET A 42 23.98 -10.23 3.93
C MET A 42 24.83 -11.20 3.10
N ASN A 43 25.23 -12.34 3.68
CA ASN A 43 25.90 -13.44 2.97
C ASN A 43 24.98 -14.22 2.00
N ARG A 44 23.66 -14.01 2.06
CA ARG A 44 22.66 -14.75 1.27
C ARG A 44 21.75 -13.87 0.41
N TYR A 45 21.54 -12.62 0.81
CA TYR A 45 20.64 -11.69 0.13
C TYR A 45 21.31 -10.33 -0.07
N GLN A 46 20.99 -9.66 -1.17
CA GLN A 46 21.31 -8.24 -1.32
C GLN A 46 20.42 -7.43 -0.37
N ILE A 47 21.00 -6.74 0.61
CA ILE A 47 20.26 -5.96 1.60
C ILE A 47 20.52 -4.46 1.40
N GLU A 48 19.46 -3.66 1.40
CA GLU A 48 19.54 -2.21 1.63
C GLU A 48 18.87 -1.84 2.95
N PHE A 49 19.57 -1.05 3.76
CA PHE A 49 19.08 -0.54 5.03
C PHE A 49 18.39 0.80 4.83
N VAL A 50 17.17 0.94 5.34
CA VAL A 50 16.40 2.18 5.33
C VAL A 50 16.07 2.54 6.77
N PHE A 51 16.77 3.55 7.28
CA PHE A 51 16.55 4.11 8.60
C PHE A 51 15.67 5.36 8.46
N SER A 52 14.35 5.18 8.43
CA SER A 52 13.39 6.27 8.21
C SER A 52 12.01 5.96 8.78
N MET A 53 11.17 6.99 8.92
CA MET A 53 9.75 6.86 9.28
C MET A 53 8.90 6.41 8.07
N ALA A 54 9.35 5.34 7.41
CA ALA A 54 8.80 4.84 6.14
C ALA A 54 8.66 5.91 5.04
N ASP A 55 9.65 6.80 4.92
CA ASP A 55 9.63 7.84 3.88
C ASP A 55 9.73 7.21 2.47
N GLN A 56 8.79 7.58 1.59
CA GLN A 56 8.68 7.03 0.25
C GLN A 56 9.95 7.24 -0.59
N SER A 57 10.58 8.41 -0.51
CA SER A 57 11.79 8.69 -1.29
C SER A 57 12.97 7.81 -0.86
N THR A 58 13.10 7.53 0.44
CA THR A 58 14.13 6.63 0.97
C THR A 58 13.91 5.18 0.56
N ILE A 59 12.67 4.67 0.62
CA ILE A 59 12.31 3.31 0.24
C ILE A 59 12.47 3.11 -1.28
N GLU A 60 11.93 4.02 -2.10
CA GLU A 60 12.11 3.95 -3.56
C GLU A 60 13.58 4.01 -3.97
N ARG A 61 14.40 4.82 -3.29
CA ARG A 61 15.85 4.89 -3.55
C ARG A 61 16.57 3.58 -3.19
N ALA A 62 16.14 2.88 -2.13
CA ALA A 62 16.66 1.56 -1.78
C ALA A 62 16.28 0.51 -2.84
N ILE A 63 15.00 0.44 -3.22
CA ILE A 63 14.51 -0.46 -4.26
C ILE A 63 15.27 -0.22 -5.58
N ARG A 64 15.39 1.05 -6.03
CA ARG A 64 16.17 1.41 -7.24
C ARG A 64 17.67 1.15 -7.16
N LYS A 65 18.25 0.86 -5.99
CA LYS A 65 19.62 0.31 -5.88
C LYS A 65 19.64 -1.20 -6.08
N LEU A 66 18.67 -1.91 -5.50
CA LEU A 66 18.55 -3.37 -5.59
C LEU A 66 18.21 -3.81 -7.03
N GLU A 67 17.28 -3.13 -7.69
CA GLU A 67 16.96 -3.33 -9.12
C GLU A 67 18.21 -3.19 -10.02
N ARG A 68 19.02 -2.14 -9.80
CA ARG A 68 20.28 -1.92 -10.53
C ARG A 68 21.36 -2.97 -10.25
N ARG A 69 21.21 -3.78 -9.19
CA ARG A 69 22.05 -4.94 -8.87
C ARG A 69 21.42 -6.27 -9.32
N GLY A 70 20.35 -6.22 -10.11
CA GLY A 70 19.71 -7.38 -10.73
C GLY A 70 18.53 -7.97 -9.94
N ALA A 71 18.12 -7.38 -8.82
CA ALA A 71 16.96 -7.87 -8.07
C ALA A 71 15.68 -7.77 -8.90
N LYS A 72 14.90 -8.85 -8.94
CA LYS A 72 13.57 -8.91 -9.59
C LYS A 72 12.43 -8.88 -8.57
N ALA A 73 12.73 -9.10 -7.30
CA ALA A 73 11.81 -8.99 -6.18
C ALA A 73 12.52 -8.38 -4.95
N ALA A 74 11.76 -7.68 -4.12
CA ALA A 74 12.23 -7.11 -2.86
C ALA A 74 11.28 -7.47 -1.72
N ILE A 75 11.82 -8.02 -0.62
CA ILE A 75 11.10 -8.26 0.63
C ILE A 75 11.35 -7.07 1.55
N ILE A 76 10.30 -6.35 1.94
CA ILE A 76 10.40 -5.26 2.92
C ILE A 76 10.20 -5.82 4.33
N VAL A 77 11.29 -5.91 5.10
CA VAL A 77 11.26 -6.30 6.52
C VAL A 77 11.10 -5.04 7.36
N ARG A 78 9.98 -4.95 8.08
CA ARG A 78 9.63 -3.81 8.94
C ARG A 78 10.06 -4.09 10.38
N ILE A 79 11.03 -3.33 10.90
CA ILE A 79 11.51 -3.42 12.28
C ILE A 79 10.98 -2.23 13.08
N PHE A 80 9.82 -2.44 13.72
CA PHE A 80 9.16 -1.48 14.59
C PHE A 80 8.54 -2.19 15.80
N VAL A 81 8.39 -1.47 16.90
CA VAL A 81 7.84 -2.02 18.17
C VAL A 81 6.39 -2.51 18.02
N MET A 82 5.60 -1.88 17.15
CA MET A 82 4.19 -2.23 16.93
C MET A 82 3.98 -2.77 15.52
N GLU A 83 3.25 -3.89 15.39
CA GLU A 83 2.91 -4.53 14.11
C GLU A 83 2.28 -3.55 13.10
N LYS A 84 1.44 -2.63 13.60
CA LYS A 84 0.71 -1.63 12.80
C LYS A 84 1.58 -0.49 12.29
N SER A 85 2.78 -0.28 12.85
CA SER A 85 3.65 0.85 12.47
C SER A 85 3.97 0.82 10.97
N PHE A 86 3.57 1.90 10.29
CA PHE A 86 3.75 2.15 8.86
C PHE A 86 3.17 1.08 7.92
N ARG A 87 2.37 0.14 8.43
CA ARG A 87 1.90 -1.01 7.65
C ARG A 87 1.09 -0.55 6.43
N ARG A 88 0.11 0.32 6.66
CA ARG A 88 -0.84 0.76 5.63
C ARG A 88 -0.19 1.71 4.63
N GLU A 89 0.73 2.53 5.11
CA GLU A 89 1.55 3.47 4.35
C GLU A 89 2.43 2.70 3.36
N ILE A 90 3.11 1.66 3.83
CA ILE A 90 3.96 0.79 3.00
C ILE A 90 3.12 -0.07 2.04
N GLU A 91 2.06 -0.73 2.52
CA GLU A 91 1.15 -1.52 1.66
C GLU A 91 0.58 -0.70 0.51
N ARG A 92 0.24 0.58 0.75
CA ARG A 92 -0.21 1.51 -0.29
C ARG A 92 0.92 1.96 -1.22
N MET A 93 2.11 2.22 -0.68
CA MET A 93 3.28 2.64 -1.44
C MET A 93 3.72 1.57 -2.46
N VAL A 94 3.67 0.29 -2.09
CA VAL A 94 4.04 -0.83 -2.97
C VAL A 94 2.85 -1.45 -3.71
N GLY A 95 1.64 -0.87 -3.62
CA GLY A 95 0.45 -1.34 -4.34
C GLY A 95 -0.22 -2.61 -3.79
N LEU A 96 0.30 -3.20 -2.71
CA LEU A 96 -0.28 -4.38 -2.04
C LEU A 96 -1.71 -4.12 -1.56
N ASP A 97 -2.10 -2.88 -1.25
CA ASP A 97 -3.48 -2.57 -0.86
C ASP A 97 -4.48 -2.67 -2.02
N ILE A 98 -4.01 -2.63 -3.27
CA ILE A 98 -4.80 -2.86 -4.49
C ILE A 98 -4.83 -4.35 -4.81
N GLU A 99 -3.67 -5.01 -4.80
CA GLU A 99 -3.56 -6.44 -5.10
C GLU A 99 -4.37 -7.31 -4.11
N ASN A 100 -4.27 -7.02 -2.80
CA ASN A 100 -5.05 -7.71 -1.77
C ASN A 100 -6.56 -7.47 -1.90
N LYS A 101 -7.01 -6.35 -2.49
CA LYS A 101 -8.43 -6.12 -2.77
C LYS A 101 -8.88 -6.94 -3.97
N ALA A 102 -8.11 -6.93 -5.06
CA ALA A 102 -8.40 -7.72 -6.26
C ALA A 102 -8.52 -9.22 -5.94
N GLN A 103 -7.60 -9.77 -5.15
CA GLN A 103 -7.64 -11.16 -4.69
C GLN A 103 -8.91 -11.46 -3.85
N LYS A 104 -9.31 -10.56 -2.94
CA LYS A 104 -10.52 -10.75 -2.14
C LYS A 104 -11.80 -10.72 -2.98
N THR A 105 -11.86 -9.88 -4.01
CA THR A 105 -12.98 -9.88 -4.95
C THR A 105 -13.05 -11.18 -5.74
N SER A 106 -11.93 -11.67 -6.29
CA SER A 106 -11.93 -12.93 -7.07
C SER A 106 -12.32 -14.15 -6.24
N VAL A 107 -12.00 -14.20 -4.94
CA VAL A 107 -12.42 -15.30 -4.05
C VAL A 107 -13.93 -15.27 -3.79
N HIS A 108 -14.55 -14.08 -3.70
CA HIS A 108 -15.99 -13.96 -3.47
C HIS A 108 -16.84 -14.28 -4.70
N GLU A 109 -16.31 -14.09 -5.90
CA GLU A 109 -17.01 -14.33 -7.17
C GLU A 109 -17.15 -15.84 -7.48
N VAL A 110 -16.20 -16.66 -7.01
CA VAL A 110 -16.16 -18.13 -7.18
C VAL A 110 -17.26 -18.87 -6.37
N HIS A 111 -18.03 -18.17 -5.53
CA HIS A 111 -19.18 -18.76 -4.80
C HIS A 111 -20.55 -18.20 -5.22
N GLY A 112 -20.63 -17.36 -6.25
CA GLY A 112 -21.91 -16.84 -6.78
C GLY A 112 -22.54 -17.67 -7.90
N GLY A 113 -21.93 -18.79 -8.30
CA GLY A 113 -22.15 -19.46 -9.59
C GLY A 113 -23.15 -20.63 -9.63
N GLN A 114 -24.25 -20.62 -8.87
CA GLN A 114 -25.31 -21.64 -9.01
C GLN A 114 -26.74 -21.06 -8.97
N GLY A 115 -27.34 -20.98 -10.16
CA GLY A 115 -28.77 -21.20 -10.43
C GLY A 115 -29.83 -20.32 -9.76
N PHE A 116 -30.64 -19.63 -10.57
CA PHE A 116 -32.08 -19.95 -10.67
C PHE A 116 -32.71 -19.24 -11.89
N VAL A 117 -33.47 -19.99 -12.68
CA VAL A 117 -34.35 -19.48 -13.74
C VAL A 117 -35.75 -20.04 -13.49
N GLN A 118 -36.74 -19.19 -13.17
CA GLN A 118 -38.12 -19.42 -13.63
C GLN A 118 -38.99 -18.15 -13.64
N HIS A 119 -40.12 -18.25 -14.33
CA HIS A 119 -41.02 -17.17 -14.75
C HIS A 119 -41.91 -16.58 -13.63
N GLY A 120 -42.08 -15.26 -13.68
CA GLY A 120 -43.36 -14.54 -13.80
C GLY A 120 -44.57 -14.84 -12.90
N ILE A 121 -45.15 -13.77 -12.32
CA ILE A 121 -46.59 -13.44 -12.35
C ILE A 121 -46.77 -11.98 -11.90
N VAL A 122 -47.70 -11.25 -12.54
CA VAL A 122 -48.11 -9.89 -12.15
C VAL A 122 -49.46 -9.95 -11.44
N LYS A 123 -49.56 -9.41 -10.21
CA LYS A 123 -50.80 -8.86 -9.62
C LYS A 123 -50.51 -7.56 -8.83
N LYS A 124 -51.56 -6.78 -8.58
CA LYS A 124 -51.55 -5.31 -8.36
C LYS A 124 -52.23 -4.95 -7.02
N HIS A 125 -52.15 -3.67 -6.58
CA HIS A 125 -52.83 -3.01 -5.42
C HIS A 125 -52.19 -3.20 -4.01
N LEU A 126 -52.17 -2.22 -3.08
CA LEU A 126 -52.43 -0.75 -3.11
C LEU A 126 -51.94 -0.06 -1.79
N TYR A 127 -51.08 0.98 -1.89
CA TYR A 127 -50.79 2.19 -1.04
C TYR A 127 -51.04 2.28 0.51
N PRO A 128 -50.47 3.27 1.26
CA PRO A 128 -49.83 4.55 0.85
C PRO A 128 -48.47 4.96 1.47
N HIS A 129 -47.90 6.06 0.98
CA HIS A 129 -46.74 6.79 1.53
C HIS A 129 -47.14 7.75 2.67
N PRO A 130 -46.20 8.16 3.55
CA PRO A 130 -45.35 9.37 3.36
C PRO A 130 -43.84 9.07 3.61
N HIS A 131 -42.83 9.96 3.49
CA HIS A 131 -42.61 11.28 2.84
C HIS A 131 -41.08 11.43 2.61
N PRO A 132 -40.58 12.28 1.68
CA PRO A 132 -39.14 12.39 1.39
C PRO A 132 -38.41 13.44 2.26
N PHE A 133 -37.29 13.06 2.89
CA PHE A 133 -36.32 14.02 3.43
C PHE A 133 -35.34 14.46 2.34
N THR A 134 -35.25 15.77 2.10
CA THR A 134 -34.43 16.37 1.05
C THR A 134 -33.01 16.72 1.54
N HIS A 135 -32.03 16.45 0.69
CA HIS A 135 -30.65 16.93 0.85
C HIS A 135 -30.52 18.42 0.47
N PRO A 136 -29.77 19.23 1.23
CA PRO A 136 -29.18 20.46 0.72
C PRO A 136 -27.70 20.28 0.36
N ASN A 137 -27.32 20.82 -0.81
CA ASN A 137 -25.94 20.96 -1.27
C ASN A 137 -25.14 21.90 -0.37
N ASN A 138 -23.95 21.51 0.13
CA ASN A 138 -22.99 22.45 0.71
C ASN A 138 -21.93 22.88 -0.32
N ARG A 139 -22.30 23.84 -1.18
CA ARG A 139 -21.34 24.71 -1.87
C ARG A 139 -21.08 25.96 -1.01
N ARG A 140 -19.88 26.08 -0.44
CA ARG A 140 -19.11 27.35 -0.45
C ARG A 140 -17.69 27.13 0.08
N ASN A 141 -16.73 27.09 -0.84
CA ASN A 141 -15.31 27.22 -0.53
C ASN A 141 -14.86 28.62 -0.99
N ARG A 142 -14.58 29.52 -0.04
CA ARG A 142 -13.92 30.82 -0.26
C ARG A 142 -13.17 31.21 1.00
N SER A 143 -11.88 30.86 1.05
CA SER A 143 -10.90 31.58 1.87
C SER A 143 -10.09 32.48 0.96
N THR A 144 -10.08 33.79 1.24
CA THR A 144 -9.36 34.81 0.48
C THR A 144 -8.37 35.55 1.39
N SER A 145 -7.14 35.71 0.90
CA SER A 145 -6.12 36.70 1.30
C SER A 145 -5.80 36.79 2.81
N ALA A 146 -4.68 36.26 3.30
CA ALA A 146 -3.32 36.80 3.12
C ALA A 146 -3.14 38.23 3.67
N ILE A 147 -2.47 38.34 4.82
CA ILE A 147 -1.63 39.49 5.22
C ILE A 147 -0.35 38.94 5.88
N ARG A 148 0.80 39.37 5.38
CA ARG A 148 2.13 39.16 5.97
C ARG A 148 2.92 40.45 5.76
N SER A 149 3.38 41.11 6.83
CA SER A 149 4.56 42.01 6.88
C SER A 149 4.66 42.76 8.21
N PHE A 150 5.76 42.52 8.92
CA PHE A 150 6.60 43.51 9.62
C PHE A 150 7.98 43.42 8.92
N PRO A 151 8.93 44.40 9.03
CA PRO A 151 9.08 45.38 10.11
C PRO A 151 9.40 46.82 9.63
N ALA A 152 9.74 47.68 10.60
CA ALA A 152 10.65 48.81 10.47
C ALA A 152 11.64 48.75 11.66
#